data_AF-A0A3D0M6U3-F1
#
_entry.id   AF-A0A3D0M6U3-F1
#
_cell.length_a   1.000
_cell.length_b   1.000
_cell.length_c   1.000
_cell.angle_alpha   90.00
_cell.angle_beta   90.00
_cell.angle_gamma   90.00
#
_symmetry.space_group_name_H-M   'P 1'
#
loop_
_entity.id
_entity.type
_entity.pdbx_description
1 polymer ?
#
loop_
_entity_poly.entity_id
_entity_poly.type
_entity_poly.pdbx_seq_one_letter_code
_entity_poly.pdbx_strand_id
1 'polypeptide(L)'
;MGHLAAGFFESQRTGDDTSGVEWSRTRDYGVNTMAFRMPQQGRFYLCDADCVGITGKIDWKTNRKWLDLAAKSGTALFVSIGRGTMTDQMRADLKRAFAQAASNTQPSVPLDWLHQKTPCTWQSAFGTDTYNWNEE
;
A
#
# COMPACT_ATOMS: atom_id res chain seq x y z
N MET A 1 -11.86 14.85 5.38
CA MET A 1 -11.08 16.07 5.72
C MET A 1 -9.90 15.64 6.58
N GLY A 2 -8.68 15.55 6.03
CA GLY A 2 -7.51 15.03 6.76
C GLY A 2 -6.64 16.10 7.44
N HIS A 3 -6.69 17.36 7.00
CA HIS A 3 -5.75 18.39 7.44
C HIS A 3 -5.87 18.77 8.93
N LEU A 4 -7.00 18.52 9.58
CA LEU A 4 -7.15 18.79 11.02
C LEU A 4 -6.26 17.89 11.89
N ALA A 5 -5.81 16.75 11.35
CA ALA A 5 -4.87 15.85 12.01
C ALA A 5 -3.40 16.30 11.87
N ALA A 6 -3.10 17.24 10.97
CA ALA A 6 -1.73 17.67 10.70
C ALA A 6 -1.11 18.35 11.93
N GLY A 7 0.07 17.88 12.35
CA GLY A 7 0.77 18.37 13.53
C GLY A 7 0.28 17.78 14.87
N PHE A 8 -0.75 16.92 14.86
CA PHE A 8 -1.23 16.21 16.05
C PHE A 8 -0.93 14.71 16.04
N PHE A 9 -1.00 14.09 14.86
CA PHE A 9 -0.81 12.65 14.71
C PHE A 9 0.39 12.33 13.82
N GLU A 10 1.16 11.31 14.20
CA GLU A 10 2.28 10.82 13.41
C GLU A 10 1.81 10.09 12.15
N SER A 11 0.65 9.42 12.21
CA SER A 11 0.04 8.71 11.10
C SER A 11 -1.48 8.83 11.11
N GLN A 12 -2.10 8.78 9.93
CA GLN A 12 -3.53 8.95 9.74
C GLN A 12 -4.04 8.03 8.63
N ARG A 13 -5.10 7.26 8.93
CA ARG A 13 -5.90 6.56 7.90
C ARG A 13 -6.48 7.60 6.94
N THR A 14 -6.12 7.48 5.66
CA THR A 14 -6.40 8.50 4.63
C THR A 14 -7.50 8.12 3.63
N GLY A 15 -8.07 6.92 3.80
CA GLY A 15 -9.15 6.36 3.00
C GLY A 15 -9.89 5.22 3.71
N ASP A 16 -10.83 4.61 2.98
CA ASP A 16 -11.69 3.53 3.47
C ASP A 16 -10.91 2.21 3.67
N ASP A 17 -11.52 1.25 4.36
CA ASP A 17 -10.92 -0.05 4.67
C ASP A 17 -10.63 -0.86 3.39
N THR A 18 -9.42 -1.38 3.29
CA THR A 18 -9.06 -2.47 2.38
C THR A 18 -9.74 -3.77 2.80
N SER A 19 -9.58 -4.83 2.01
CA SER A 19 -10.17 -6.13 2.31
C SER A 19 -9.12 -7.24 2.33
N GLY A 20 -9.27 -8.13 3.30
CA GLY A 20 -8.57 -9.41 3.28
C GLY A 20 -9.27 -10.47 2.44
N VAL A 21 -10.47 -10.20 1.91
CA VAL A 21 -11.34 -11.20 1.24
C VAL A 21 -11.63 -10.83 -0.21
N GLU A 22 -11.80 -9.54 -0.49
CA GLU A 22 -12.23 -9.03 -1.79
C GLU A 22 -11.15 -8.12 -2.40
N TRP A 23 -10.46 -8.60 -3.44
CA TRP A 23 -9.38 -7.84 -4.06
C TRP A 23 -9.84 -6.50 -4.67
N SER A 24 -11.01 -6.46 -5.30
CA SER A 24 -11.59 -5.22 -5.87
C SER A 24 -11.65 -4.11 -4.83
N ARG A 25 -12.02 -4.42 -3.58
CA ARG A 25 -12.05 -3.43 -2.50
C ARG A 25 -10.65 -2.90 -2.16
N THR A 26 -9.65 -3.76 -2.05
CA THR A 26 -8.26 -3.34 -1.81
C THR A 26 -7.68 -2.52 -2.97
N ARG A 27 -8.01 -2.88 -4.22
CA ARG A 27 -7.65 -2.09 -5.40
C ARG A 27 -8.32 -0.70 -5.37
N ASP A 28 -9.63 -0.67 -5.18
CA ASP A 28 -10.44 0.55 -5.33
C ASP A 28 -10.28 1.52 -4.16
N TYR A 29 -9.98 1.03 -2.95
CA TYR A 29 -9.78 1.87 -1.78
C TYR A 29 -8.33 1.95 -1.32
N GLY A 30 -7.52 0.89 -1.40
CA GLY A 30 -6.11 0.93 -1.00
C GLY A 30 -5.24 1.66 -2.03
N VAL A 31 -5.14 1.12 -3.25
CA VAL A 31 -4.29 1.67 -4.32
C VAL A 31 -4.73 3.10 -4.69
N ASN A 32 -6.05 3.33 -4.81
CA ASN A 32 -6.59 4.66 -5.06
C ASN A 32 -6.22 5.64 -3.92
N THR A 33 -6.51 5.28 -2.66
CA THR A 33 -6.22 6.17 -1.53
C THR A 33 -4.75 6.53 -1.50
N MET A 34 -3.86 5.54 -1.62
CA MET A 34 -2.42 5.78 -1.65
C MET A 34 -2.08 6.82 -2.70
N ALA A 35 -2.51 6.60 -3.96
CA ALA A 35 -2.17 7.49 -5.07
C ALA A 35 -2.64 8.94 -4.85
N PHE A 36 -3.91 9.13 -4.50
CA PHE A 36 -4.51 10.46 -4.40
C PHE A 36 -4.21 11.15 -3.05
N ARG A 37 -3.56 10.46 -2.12
CA ARG A 37 -3.11 10.99 -0.82
C ARG A 37 -1.60 11.13 -0.69
N MET A 38 -0.80 10.68 -1.66
CA MET A 38 0.64 10.92 -1.70
C MET A 38 1.06 12.40 -1.53
N PRO A 39 0.30 13.41 -2.00
CA PRO A 39 0.64 14.81 -1.70
C PRO A 39 0.68 15.13 -0.20
N GLN A 40 -0.05 14.39 0.65
CA GLN A 40 -0.07 14.61 2.10
C GLN A 40 1.08 13.89 2.83
N GLN A 41 1.68 12.87 2.21
CA GLN A 41 2.71 12.02 2.81
C GLN A 41 3.91 12.85 3.26
N GLY A 42 4.23 12.79 4.56
CA GLY A 42 5.35 13.50 5.18
C GLY A 42 5.19 15.02 5.23
N ARG A 43 4.07 15.57 4.73
CA ARG A 43 3.73 17.00 4.82
C ARG A 43 2.72 17.27 5.93
N PHE A 44 1.73 16.39 6.08
CA PHE A 44 0.75 16.46 7.18
C PHE A 44 1.04 15.41 8.26
N TYR A 45 1.30 14.17 7.84
CA TYR A 45 1.52 12.97 8.65
C TYR A 45 2.07 11.86 7.75
N LEU A 46 2.36 10.68 8.32
CA LEU A 46 2.49 9.45 7.53
C LEU A 46 1.10 8.98 7.10
N CYS A 47 0.81 9.05 5.81
CA CYS A 47 -0.40 8.49 5.23
C CYS A 47 -0.47 7.00 5.50
N ASP A 48 -1.66 6.54 5.86
CA ASP A 48 -2.01 5.14 5.99
C ASP A 48 -3.13 4.83 4.99
N ALA A 49 -2.84 3.92 4.05
CA ALA A 49 -3.77 3.43 3.03
C ALA A 49 -4.46 2.12 3.43
N ASP A 50 -4.43 1.81 4.73
CA ASP A 50 -4.89 0.58 5.35
C ASP A 50 -4.01 -0.65 5.07
N CYS A 51 -4.32 -1.75 5.76
CA CYS A 51 -3.46 -2.91 5.86
C CYS A 51 -3.37 -3.75 4.57
N VAL A 52 -2.28 -4.49 4.42
CA VAL A 52 -2.23 -5.68 3.55
C VAL A 52 -2.93 -6.85 4.27
N GLY A 53 -4.13 -7.20 3.83
CA GLY A 53 -4.94 -8.27 4.45
C GLY A 53 -4.61 -9.68 3.93
N ILE A 54 -3.98 -10.53 4.74
CA ILE A 54 -3.53 -11.89 4.38
C ILE A 54 -4.39 -12.95 5.05
N THR A 55 -5.55 -13.24 4.46
CA THR A 55 -6.52 -14.22 5.02
C THR A 55 -6.57 -15.56 4.28
N GLY A 56 -5.84 -15.68 3.16
CA GLY A 56 -5.93 -16.83 2.25
C GLY A 56 -7.14 -16.81 1.31
N LYS A 57 -7.96 -15.75 1.35
CA LYS A 57 -9.10 -15.55 0.44
C LYS A 57 -8.75 -14.75 -0.82
N ILE A 58 -7.71 -13.93 -0.76
CA ILE A 58 -7.11 -13.26 -1.92
C ILE A 58 -5.84 -14.03 -2.31
N ASP A 59 -5.68 -14.31 -3.59
CA ASP A 59 -4.49 -14.99 -4.09
C ASP A 59 -3.21 -14.22 -3.72
N TRP A 60 -2.18 -14.95 -3.30
CA TRP A 60 -0.95 -14.31 -2.83
C TRP A 60 -0.25 -13.53 -3.94
N LYS A 61 -0.31 -13.98 -5.20
CA LYS A 61 0.29 -13.26 -6.34
C LYS A 61 -0.27 -11.84 -6.43
N THR A 62 -1.57 -11.68 -6.22
CA THR A 62 -2.27 -10.39 -6.28
C THR A 62 -1.97 -9.55 -5.05
N ASN A 63 -2.10 -10.13 -3.86
CA ASN A 63 -1.86 -9.39 -2.61
C ASN A 63 -0.38 -9.00 -2.43
N ARG A 64 0.55 -9.79 -2.99
CA ARG A 64 1.99 -9.50 -3.01
C ARG A 64 2.31 -8.26 -3.83
N LYS A 65 1.58 -7.98 -4.92
CA LYS A 65 1.73 -6.73 -5.68
C LYS A 65 1.36 -5.52 -4.81
N TRP A 66 0.26 -5.63 -4.04
CA TRP A 66 -0.12 -4.59 -3.09
C TRP A 66 0.91 -4.40 -1.98
N LEU A 67 1.40 -5.49 -1.39
CA LEU A 67 2.48 -5.47 -0.40
C LEU A 67 3.74 -4.77 -0.94
N ASP A 68 4.15 -5.11 -2.15
CA ASP A 68 5.35 -4.54 -2.79
C ASP A 68 5.22 -3.02 -2.99
N LEU A 69 4.08 -2.57 -3.54
CA LEU A 69 3.79 -1.14 -3.67
C LEU A 69 3.79 -0.43 -2.30
N ALA A 70 3.07 -0.97 -1.32
CA ALA A 70 2.97 -0.37 0.02
C ALA A 70 4.31 -0.33 0.76
N ALA A 71 5.18 -1.31 0.54
CA ALA A 71 6.53 -1.31 1.11
C ALA A 71 7.44 -0.25 0.49
N LYS A 72 7.28 -0.01 -0.82
CA LYS A 72 8.09 0.96 -1.58
C LYS A 72 7.51 2.38 -1.54
N SER A 73 6.26 2.57 -1.10
CA SER A 73 5.54 3.85 -1.19
C SER A 73 6.15 4.96 -0.34
N GLY A 74 6.88 4.60 0.73
CA GLY A 74 7.34 5.53 1.77
C GLY A 74 6.21 5.97 2.72
N THR A 75 5.01 5.37 2.61
CA THR A 75 3.88 5.55 3.53
C THR A 75 3.97 4.55 4.70
N ALA A 76 3.04 4.61 5.65
CA ALA A 76 2.95 3.56 6.67
C ALA A 76 2.63 2.21 6.01
N LEU A 77 3.30 1.14 6.46
CA LEU A 77 3.05 -0.24 6.05
C LEU A 77 2.50 -1.03 7.25
N PHE A 78 1.25 -1.46 7.14
CA PHE A 78 0.62 -2.39 8.07
C PHE A 78 0.21 -3.68 7.37
N VAL A 79 0.31 -4.81 8.06
CA VAL A 79 -0.07 -6.13 7.54
C VAL A 79 -0.95 -6.83 8.57
N SER A 80 -2.09 -7.33 8.12
CA SER A 80 -3.05 -8.06 8.96
C SER A 80 -3.10 -9.52 8.51
N ILE A 81 -2.62 -10.44 9.35
CA ILE A 81 -2.38 -11.84 8.98
C ILE A 81 -3.39 -12.74 9.69
N GLY A 82 -4.20 -13.47 8.92
CA GLY A 82 -5.09 -14.50 9.42
C GLY A 82 -4.33 -15.68 10.02
N ARG A 83 -4.92 -16.36 11.00
CA ARG A 83 -4.30 -17.55 11.61
C ARG A 83 -4.13 -18.66 10.56
N GLY A 84 -2.95 -19.28 10.53
CA GLY A 84 -2.68 -20.43 9.67
C GLY A 84 -2.48 -20.13 8.18
N THR A 85 -2.46 -18.85 7.77
CA THR A 85 -2.33 -18.47 6.35
C THR A 85 -0.88 -18.32 5.90
N MET A 86 0.05 -18.20 6.83
CA MET A 86 1.46 -17.88 6.55
C MET A 86 2.21 -19.06 5.93
N THR A 87 2.77 -18.83 4.74
CA THR A 87 3.73 -19.74 4.09
C THR A 87 5.16 -19.22 4.24
N ASP A 88 6.17 -20.05 3.94
CA ASP A 88 7.57 -19.62 3.96
C ASP A 88 7.87 -18.56 2.90
N GLN A 89 7.22 -18.66 1.73
CA GLN A 89 7.29 -17.64 0.69
C GLN A 89 6.74 -16.29 1.17
N MET A 90 5.55 -16.29 1.77
CA MET A 90 4.96 -15.08 2.36
C MET A 90 5.85 -14.48 3.44
N ARG A 91 6.46 -15.31 4.29
CA ARG A 91 7.40 -14.87 5.31
C ARG A 91 8.62 -14.18 4.71
N ALA A 92 9.19 -14.74 3.64
CA ALA A 92 10.32 -14.14 2.95
C ALA A 92 9.95 -12.81 2.27
N ASP A 93 8.77 -12.75 1.64
CA ASP A 93 8.22 -11.53 1.04
C ASP A 93 8.01 -10.44 2.09
N LEU A 94 7.39 -10.76 3.23
CA LEU A 94 7.15 -9.81 4.32
C LEU A 94 8.45 -9.27 4.91
N LYS A 95 9.46 -10.13 5.11
CA LYS A 95 10.78 -9.68 5.59
C LYS A 95 11.40 -8.64 4.65
N ARG A 96 11.32 -8.87 3.33
CA ARG A 96 11.81 -7.90 2.33
C ARG A 96 11.00 -6.62 2.34
N ALA A 97 9.67 -6.73 2.36
CA ALA A 97 8.75 -5.59 2.39
C ALA A 97 9.00 -4.69 3.61
N PHE A 98 9.12 -5.26 4.81
CA PHE A 98 9.43 -4.48 6.01
C PHE A 98 10.82 -3.85 5.96
N ALA A 99 11.83 -4.53 5.41
CA ALA A 99 13.16 -3.95 5.24
C ALA A 99 13.16 -2.76 4.26
N GLN A 100 12.37 -2.85 3.19
CA GLN A 100 12.19 -1.74 2.24
C GLN A 100 11.44 -0.57 2.89
N ALA A 101 10.31 -0.85 3.55
CA ALA A 101 9.51 0.18 4.22
C ALA A 101 10.30 0.90 5.32
N ALA A 102 11.12 0.17 6.09
CA ALA A 102 11.93 0.76 7.15
C ALA A 102 13.10 1.63 6.64
N SER A 103 13.59 1.37 5.42
CA SER A 103 14.71 2.12 4.83
C SER A 103 14.27 3.24 3.90
N ASN A 104 13.03 3.21 3.40
CA ASN A 104 12.56 4.22 2.46
C ASN A 104 12.01 5.47 3.17
N THR A 105 12.68 6.60 2.95
CA THR A 105 12.24 7.92 3.44
C THR A 105 11.62 8.79 2.36
N GLN A 106 11.52 8.31 1.11
CA GLN A 106 11.02 9.09 -0.02
C GLN A 106 9.61 8.66 -0.43
N PRO A 107 8.65 9.60 -0.50
CA PRO A 107 7.32 9.33 -1.04
C PRO A 107 7.41 8.89 -2.51
N SER A 108 6.78 7.77 -2.83
CA SER A 108 6.59 7.34 -4.23
C SER A 108 5.63 8.26 -5.00
N VAL A 109 5.75 8.23 -6.33
CA VAL A 109 4.92 9.03 -7.23
C VAL A 109 4.15 8.10 -8.18
N PRO A 110 2.81 8.11 -8.16
CA PRO A 110 2.02 7.43 -9.17
C PRO A 110 2.10 8.22 -10.49
N LEU A 111 2.64 7.63 -11.55
CA LEU A 111 2.94 8.34 -12.79
C LEU A 111 1.71 8.54 -13.69
N ASP A 112 0.72 7.65 -13.59
CA ASP A 112 -0.49 7.62 -14.42
C ASP A 112 -1.77 8.05 -13.68
N TRP A 113 -1.65 8.64 -12.49
CA TRP A 113 -2.77 9.05 -11.62
C TRP A 113 -3.73 10.09 -12.22
N LEU A 114 -3.30 10.89 -13.21
CA LEU A 114 -4.18 11.82 -13.91
C LEU A 114 -5.15 11.13 -14.87
N HIS A 115 -4.89 9.86 -15.22
CA HIS A 115 -5.65 9.10 -16.20
C HIS A 115 -6.24 7.80 -15.63
N GLN A 116 -5.76 7.34 -14.48
CA GLN A 116 -6.18 6.10 -13.85
C GLN A 116 -6.63 6.32 -12.41
N LYS A 117 -7.77 5.73 -12.04
CA LYS A 117 -8.24 5.71 -10.64
C LYS A 117 -7.40 4.79 -9.76
N THR A 118 -6.74 3.79 -10.34
CA THR A 118 -5.89 2.84 -9.64
C THR A 118 -4.56 2.77 -10.40
N PRO A 119 -3.64 3.71 -10.15
CA PRO A 119 -2.41 3.87 -10.93
C PRO A 119 -1.60 2.59 -11.01
N CYS A 120 -1.13 2.27 -12.21
CA CYS A 120 -0.37 1.05 -12.46
C CYS A 120 1.13 1.31 -12.42
N THR A 121 1.58 2.50 -12.77
CA THR A 121 3.00 2.83 -12.90
C THR A 121 3.44 3.74 -11.75
N TRP A 122 4.46 3.31 -11.02
CA TRP A 122 4.92 4.01 -9.82
C TRP A 122 6.42 4.22 -9.86
N GLN A 123 6.85 5.46 -9.57
CA GLN A 123 8.23 5.77 -9.30
C GLN A 123 8.47 5.74 -7.79
N SER A 124 9.45 4.95 -7.34
CA SER A 124 9.89 4.88 -5.95
C SER A 124 11.41 5.10 -5.84
N ALA A 125 11.93 5.12 -4.61
CA ALA A 125 13.36 5.09 -4.34
C ALA A 125 14.06 3.81 -4.86
N PHE A 126 13.28 2.76 -5.17
CA PHE A 126 13.77 1.47 -5.65
C PHE A 126 13.64 1.31 -7.17
N GLY A 127 13.26 2.37 -7.88
CA GLY A 127 13.05 2.36 -9.33
C GLY A 127 11.60 2.54 -9.73
N THR A 128 11.32 2.27 -11.00
CA THR A 128 9.99 2.35 -11.60
C THR A 128 9.40 0.95 -11.73
N ASP A 129 8.22 0.74 -11.16
CA ASP A 129 7.48 -0.52 -11.22
C ASP A 129 6.15 -0.32 -11.94
N THR A 130 5.70 -1.35 -12.65
CA THR A 130 4.37 -1.41 -13.27
C THR A 130 3.60 -2.60 -12.74
N TYR A 131 2.41 -2.35 -12.19
CA TYR A 131 1.54 -3.36 -11.61
C TYR A 131 0.31 -3.57 -12.50
N ASN A 132 0.02 -4.84 -12.83
CA ASN A 132 -1.26 -5.22 -13.40
C ASN A 132 -2.22 -5.64 -12.28
N TRP A 133 -3.18 -4.77 -11.94
CA TRP A 133 -4.15 -4.99 -10.88
C TRP A 133 -5.34 -5.88 -11.27
N ASN A 134 -5.52 -6.20 -12.55
CA ASN A 134 -6.67 -6.95 -13.06
C ASN A 134 -6.37 -8.43 -13.34
N GLU A 135 -5.14 -8.88 -13.09
CA GLU A 135 -4.82 -10.31 -13.12
C GLU A 135 -5.30 -10.97 -11.82
N GLU A 136 -6.40 -11.71 -11.93
CA GLU A 136 -6.81 -12.75 -10.97
C GLU A 136 -6.14 -14.09 -11.28
#